data_AF-N9Q6G2-F1
#
_entry.id   AF-N9Q6G2-F1
#
_cell.length_a   1.000
_cell.length_b   1.000
_cell.length_c   1.000
_cell.angle_alpha   90.00
_cell.angle_beta   90.00
_cell.angle_gamma   90.00
#
_symmetry.space_group_name_H-M   'P 1'
#
loop_
_entity.id
_entity.type
_entity.pdbx_description
1 polymer ?
#
loop_
_entity_poly.entity_id
_entity_poly.type
_entity_poly.pdbx_seq_one_letter_code
_entity_poly.pdbx_strand_id
1 'polypeptide(L)' 'MTVNSIFESLSQLIESYSQQHGEKPQKMLLGYKAYYDLMRNKDFANEVTNSALDPNKRKFQKIKIKITKDDYQLKLE' A
#
# COMPACT_ATOMS: atom_id res chain seq x y z
N MET A 1 7.83 -18.35 -14.02
CA MET A 1 7.40 -18.29 -12.61
C MET A 1 7.55 -16.85 -12.17
N THR A 2 6.49 -16.05 -12.23
CA THR A 2 6.57 -14.65 -11.81
C THR A 2 6.72 -14.64 -10.29
N VAL A 3 7.84 -14.13 -9.80
CA VAL A 3 7.92 -13.69 -8.41
C VAL A 3 6.96 -12.52 -8.30
N ASN A 4 5.69 -12.78 -8.02
CA ASN A 4 4.71 -11.72 -7.82
C ASN A 4 5.12 -10.98 -6.55
N SER A 5 5.73 -9.81 -6.73
CA SER A 5 6.10 -8.97 -5.61
C SER A 5 4.83 -8.46 -4.92
N ILE A 6 4.87 -8.28 -3.60
CA ILE A 6 3.76 -7.72 -2.83
C ILE A 6 3.31 -6.36 -3.39
N PHE A 7 4.23 -5.62 -4.03
CA PHE A 7 3.96 -4.36 -4.73
C PHE A 7 3.05 -4.53 -5.96
N GLU A 8 3.27 -5.57 -6.77
CA GLU A 8 2.40 -5.87 -7.92
C GLU A 8 1.00 -6.23 -7.43
N SER A 9 0.90 -7.08 -6.40
CA SER A 9 -0.39 -7.46 -5.82
C SER A 9 -1.13 -6.25 -5.25
N LEU A 10 -0.43 -5.34 -4.56
CA LEU A 10 -1.04 -4.11 -4.06
C LEU A 10 -1.53 -3.21 -5.20
N SER A 11 -0.73 -3.03 -6.25
CA SER A 11 -1.07 -2.20 -7.40
C SER A 11 -2.30 -2.73 -8.13
N GLN A 12 -2.35 -4.04 -8.38
CA GLN A 12 -3.50 -4.72 -8.97
C GLN A 12 -4.76 -4.59 -8.11
N LEU A 13 -4.61 -4.62 -6.78
CA LEU A 13 -5.72 -4.53 -5.84
C LEU A 13 -6.29 -3.09 -5.82
N ILE A 14 -5.44 -2.07 -5.89
CA ILE A 14 -5.87 -0.65 -6.04
C ILE A 14 -6.59 -0.44 -7.37
N GLU A 15 -6.05 -0.99 -8.47
CA GLU A 15 -6.66 -0.88 -9.79
C GLU A 15 -8.03 -1.57 -9.81
N SER A 16 -8.12 -2.80 -9.32
CA SER A 16 -9.37 -3.56 -9.24
C SER A 16 -10.43 -2.83 -8.41
N TYR A 17 -10.05 -2.25 -7.27
CA TYR A 17 -10.95 -1.45 -6.44
C TYR A 17 -11.47 -0.22 -7.19
N SER A 18 -10.58 0.49 -7.88
CA SER A 18 -10.97 1.67 -8.66
C SER A 18 -11.89 1.32 -9.83
N GLN A 19 -11.73 0.15 -10.45
CA GLN A 19 -12.62 -0.33 -11.50
C GLN A 19 -13.99 -0.75 -10.96
N GLN A 20 -14.03 -1.37 -9.77
CA GLN A 20 -15.28 -1.84 -9.15
C GLN A 20 -16.12 -0.72 -8.54
N HIS A 21 -15.48 0.27 -7.90
CA HIS A 21 -16.15 1.34 -7.17
C HIS A 21 -16.20 2.67 -7.93
N GLY A 22 -15.41 2.83 -9.00
CA GLY A 22 -15.29 4.08 -9.75
C GLY A 22 -14.47 5.16 -9.04
N GLU A 23 -13.94 4.88 -7.85
CA GLU A 23 -13.13 5.79 -7.05
C GLU A 23 -11.91 5.09 -6.44
N LYS A 24 -10.89 5.88 -6.09
CA LYS A 24 -9.73 5.34 -5.37
C LYS A 24 -10.10 5.05 -3.92
N PRO A 25 -9.55 3.99 -3.32
CA PRO A 25 -9.75 3.73 -1.90
C PRO A 25 -9.23 4.92 -1.08
N GLN A 26 -9.85 5.18 0.07
CA GLN A 26 -9.39 6.27 0.93
C GLN A 26 -8.21 5.83 1.79
N LYS A 27 -8.13 4.52 2.06
CA LYS A 27 -7.18 3.94 2.99
C LYS A 27 -6.78 2.53 2.59
N MET A 28 -5.52 2.18 2.87
CA MET A 28 -5.01 0.82 2.76
C MET A 28 -4.58 0.32 4.13
N LEU A 29 -5.01 -0.88 4.47
CA LEU A 29 -4.56 -1.65 5.61
C LEU A 29 -3.45 -2.59 5.15
N LEU A 30 -2.25 -2.37 5.66
CA LEU A 30 -1.06 -3.16 5.35
C LEU A 30 -0.59 -3.88 6.61
N GLY A 31 -0.43 -5.19 6.53
CA GLY A 31 0.25 -5.95 7.58
C GLY A 31 1.71 -5.50 7.72
N TYR A 32 2.30 -5.64 8.91
CA TYR A 32 3.64 -5.11 9.15
C TYR A 32 4.72 -5.78 8.28
N LYS A 33 4.61 -7.08 7.99
CA LYS A 33 5.55 -7.76 7.07
C LYS A 33 5.34 -7.31 5.64
N ALA A 34 4.07 -7.22 5.20
CA ALA A 34 3.76 -6.71 3.86
C ALA A 34 4.27 -5.27 3.66
N TYR A 35 4.07 -4.38 4.63
CA TYR A 35 4.60 -3.02 4.58
C TYR A 35 6.13 -2.98 4.54
N TYR A 36 6.80 -3.82 5.34
CA TYR A 36 8.25 -3.92 5.34
C TYR A 36 8.78 -4.39 3.99
N ASP A 37 8.13 -5.37 3.35
CA ASP A 37 8.50 -5.83 2.01
C ASP A 37 8.21 -4.77 0.92
N LEU A 38 7.09 -4.04 1.03
CA LEU A 38 6.79 -2.90 0.16
C LEU A 38 7.84 -1.79 0.27
N MET A 39 8.34 -1.52 1.48
CA MET A 39 9.42 -0.56 1.73
C MET A 39 10.77 -0.97 1.12
N ARG A 40 10.94 -2.21 0.68
CA ARG A 40 12.13 -2.63 -0.10
C ARG A 40 12.05 -2.16 -1.55
N ASN A 41 10.85 -1.87 -2.06
CA ASN A 41 10.68 -1.22 -3.35
C ASN A 41 11.01 0.28 -3.21
N LYS A 42 11.97 0.74 -4.01
CA LYS A 42 12.48 2.12 -3.94
C LYS A 42 11.40 3.16 -4.27
N ASP A 43 10.55 2.88 -5.25
CA ASP A 43 9.52 3.81 -5.71
C ASP A 43 8.45 3.99 -4.62
N PHE A 44 7.97 2.87 -4.06
CA PHE A 44 7.03 2.89 -2.94
C PHE A 44 7.62 3.59 -1.71
N ALA A 45 8.84 3.21 -1.31
CA ALA A 45 9.49 3.78 -0.14
C ALA A 45 9.72 5.28 -0.26
N ASN A 46 10.15 5.74 -1.44
CA ASN A 46 10.40 7.15 -1.70
C ASN A 46 9.10 7.96 -1.67
N GLU A 47 8.03 7.47 -2.33
CA GLU A 47 6.73 8.17 -2.31
C GLU A 47 6.15 8.24 -0.90
N VAL A 48 6.15 7.11 -0.18
CA VAL A 48 5.60 7.04 1.18
C VAL A 48 6.40 7.89 2.17
N THR A 49 7.74 7.89 2.07
CA THR A 49 8.59 8.70 2.97
C THR A 49 8.46 10.19 2.70
N ASN A 50 8.31 10.59 1.43
CA ASN A 50 8.12 12.00 1.06
C ASN A 50 6.67 12.49 1.23
N SER A 51 5.71 11.59 1.43
CA SER A 51 4.29 11.98 1.57
C SER A 51 3.97 12.75 2.86
N ALA A 52 4.70 12.49 3.95
CA ALA A 52 4.52 13.16 5.23
C ALA A 52 5.73 12.96 6.14
N LEU A 53 6.07 14.00 6.92
CA LEU A 53 7.09 13.93 7.98
C LEU A 53 6.65 12.96 9.11
N ASP A 54 5.37 12.96 9.45
CA ASP A 54 4.78 12.06 10.45
C ASP A 54 4.54 10.67 9.83
N PRO A 55 5.18 9.61 10.36
CA PRO A 55 5.02 8.24 9.88
C PRO A 55 3.56 7.76 9.82
N ASN A 56 2.71 8.21 10.75
CA ASN A 56 1.31 7.79 10.84
C ASN A 56 0.39 8.51 9.86
N LYS A 57 0.89 9.55 9.19
CA LYS A 57 0.14 10.34 8.20
C LYS A 57 0.60 10.07 6.78
N ARG A 58 1.53 9.13 6.58
CA ARG A 58 2.06 8.80 5.28
C ARG A 58 0.99 8.22 4.35
N LYS A 59 1.15 8.49 3.07
CA LYS A 59 0.24 8.13 1.99
C LYS A 59 1.02 7.56 0.81
N PHE A 60 0.37 6.68 0.06
CA PHE A 60 0.82 6.23 -1.25
C PHE A 60 -0.28 6.52 -2.25
N GLN A 61 0.03 7.19 -3.36
CA GLN A 61 -0.91 7.63 -4.38
C GLN A 61 -2.12 8.42 -3.83
N LYS A 62 -1.88 9.26 -2.81
CA LYS A 62 -2.90 10.00 -2.04
C LYS A 62 -3.82 9.15 -1.15
N ILE A 63 -3.58 7.85 -1.07
CA ILE A 63 -4.34 6.89 -0.26
C ILE A 63 -3.62 6.72 1.08
N LYS A 64 -4.38 6.78 2.19
CA LYS A 64 -3.80 6.72 3.54
C LYS A 64 -3.27 5.32 3.85
N ILE A 65 -2.04 5.20 4.34
CA ILE A 65 -1.51 3.91 4.79
C ILE A 65 -1.80 3.74 6.29
N LYS A 66 -2.34 2.57 6.67
CA LYS A 66 -2.45 2.15 8.06
C LYS A 66 -1.81 0.78 8.21
N ILE A 67 -0.77 0.72 9.05
CA ILE A 67 -0.09 -0.53 9.37
C ILE A 67 -0.90 -1.28 10.43
N THR A 68 -1.12 -2.57 10.23
CA THR A 68 -1.81 -3.47 11.15
C THR A 68 -0.84 -4.50 11.75
N LYS A 69 -1.29 -5.20 12.79
CA LYS A 69 -0.50 -6.25 13.45
C LYS A 69 -0.50 -7.58 12.67
N ASP A 70 -1.34 -7.69 11.64
CA ASP A 70 -1.36 -8.85 10.78
C ASP A 70 -0.06 -8.95 9.98
N ASP A 71 0.37 -10.15 9.64
CA ASP A 71 1.64 -10.37 8.94
C ASP A 71 1.59 -9.78 7.52
N TYR A 72 0.78 -10.37 6.63
CA TYR A 72 0.74 -10.07 5.19
C TYR A 72 -0.60 -9.49 4.72
N GLN A 73 -1.33 -8.80 5.61
CA GLN A 73 -2.61 -8.21 5.23
C GLN A 73 -2.45 -7.16 4.13
N LEU A 74 -3.29 -7.23 3.10
CA LEU A 74 -3.45 -6.24 2.05
C LEU A 74 -4.95 -6.01 1.85
N LYS A 75 -5.47 -4.91 2.37
CA LYS A 75 -6.90 -4.58 2.25
C LYS A 75 -7.10 -3.10 1.96
N LEU A 76 -8.10 -2.77 1.15
CA LEU A 76 -8.52 -1.40 0.85
C LEU A 76 -9.84 -1.09 1.53
N GLU A 77 -9.97 0.17 1.95
CA GLU A 77 -11.15 0.78 2.58
C GLU A 77 -11.42 2.18 2.02
#